data_AF-A0A7V7E6B2-F1
#
_entry.id   AF-A0A7V7E6B2-F1
#
_cell.length_a   1.000
_cell.length_b   1.000
_cell.length_c   1.000
_cell.angle_alpha   90.00
_cell.angle_beta   90.00
_cell.angle_gamma   90.00
#
_symmetry.space_group_name_H-M   'P 1'
#
loop_
_entity.id
_entity.type
_entity.pdbx_description
1 polymer ?
#
loop_
_entity_poly.entity_id
_entity_poly.type
_entity_poly.pdbx_seq_one_letter_code
_entity_poly.pdbx_strand_id
1 'polypeptide(L)'
;MGLTTLNNAPLVVIGGPTASGKSALALALAREFDGVVINADSMQVYDALPILTARPGAAEQALAPHRLYGVLAADDRCSAGRWQAMAAAECRAAWAD
;
A
#
# COMPACT_ATOMS: atom_id res chain seq x y z
N MET A 1 -9.11 32.62 8.97
CA MET A 1 -8.92 31.28 9.54
C MET A 1 -9.48 30.31 8.51
N GLY A 2 -8.62 29.79 7.64
CA GLY A 2 -9.03 29.18 6.36
C GLY A 2 -9.80 27.87 6.56
N LEU A 3 -10.86 27.69 5.79
CA LEU A 3 -11.54 26.39 5.66
C LEU A 3 -10.53 25.37 5.13
N THR A 4 -10.26 24.33 5.91
CA THR A 4 -9.56 23.14 5.43
C THR A 4 -10.48 22.44 4.45
N THR A 5 -10.32 22.70 3.16
CA THR A 5 -10.99 21.92 2.11
C THR A 5 -10.54 20.47 2.29
N LEU A 6 -11.45 19.60 2.70
CA LEU A 6 -11.19 18.16 2.66
C LEU A 6 -11.10 17.80 1.18
N ASN A 7 -9.87 17.61 0.68
CA ASN A 7 -9.65 17.03 -0.64
C ASN A 7 -10.36 15.67 -0.64
N ASN A 8 -11.47 15.58 -1.39
CA ASN A 8 -12.28 14.37 -1.48
C ASN A 8 -11.67 13.38 -2.49
N ALA A 9 -10.36 13.17 -2.38
CA ALA A 9 -9.64 12.29 -3.28
C ALA A 9 -10.01 10.82 -2.95
N PRO A 10 -10.32 10.01 -3.98
CA PRO A 10 -10.83 8.66 -3.76
C PRO A 10 -9.78 7.77 -3.10
N LEU A 11 -10.20 7.00 -2.10
CA LEU A 11 -9.40 5.99 -1.41
C LEU A 11 -10.26 4.78 -1.12
N VAL A 12 -9.78 3.58 -1.48
CA VAL A 12 -10.42 2.30 -1.16
C VAL A 12 -9.57 1.57 -0.13
N VAL A 13 -10.18 1.15 0.97
CA VAL A 13 -9.52 0.36 2.01
C VAL A 13 -10.05 -1.07 1.95
N ILE A 14 -9.16 -2.03 1.72
CA ILE A 14 -9.50 -3.46 1.61
C ILE A 14 -9.04 -4.18 2.88
N GLY A 15 -9.96 -4.35 3.83
CA GLY A 15 -9.74 -5.11 5.07
C GLY A 15 -10.18 -6.57 4.95
N GLY A 16 -9.62 -7.45 5.78
CA GLY A 16 -10.01 -8.87 5.85
C GLY A 16 -8.89 -9.79 6.38
N PRO A 17 -9.22 -11.03 6.78
CA PRO A 17 -8.25 -11.97 7.37
C PRO A 17 -7.17 -12.39 6.37
N THR A 18 -6.04 -12.92 6.86
CA THR A 18 -4.98 -13.48 6.01
C THR A 18 -5.56 -14.56 5.08
N ALA A 19 -5.04 -14.63 3.85
CA ALA A 19 -5.50 -15.55 2.79
C ALA A 19 -6.93 -15.35 2.28
N SER A 20 -7.62 -14.23 2.60
CA SER A 20 -8.97 -13.95 2.09
C SER A 20 -9.03 -13.35 0.66
N GLY A 21 -7.92 -13.35 -0.08
CA GLY A 21 -7.88 -12.83 -1.46
C GLY A 21 -7.73 -11.30 -1.61
N LYS A 22 -7.39 -10.56 -0.54
CA LYS A 22 -7.27 -9.09 -0.56
C LYS A 22 -6.33 -8.56 -1.64
N SER A 23 -5.14 -9.14 -1.79
CA SER A 23 -4.14 -8.68 -2.76
C SER A 23 -4.64 -8.83 -4.20
N ALA A 24 -5.36 -9.92 -4.51
CA ALA A 24 -5.96 -10.11 -5.82
C ALA A 24 -7.06 -9.07 -6.12
N LEU A 25 -7.90 -8.75 -5.12
CA LEU A 25 -8.91 -7.70 -5.25
C LEU A 25 -8.25 -6.31 -5.42
N ALA A 26 -7.22 -6.01 -4.63
CA ALA A 26 -6.49 -4.74 -4.71
C ALA A 26 -5.86 -4.55 -6.10
N LEU A 27 -5.24 -5.60 -6.65
CA LEU A 27 -4.65 -5.56 -7.98
C LEU A 27 -5.71 -5.41 -9.08
N ALA A 28 -6.84 -6.10 -8.97
CA ALA A 28 -7.93 -5.98 -9.92
C ALA A 28 -8.48 -4.54 -9.96
N LEU A 29 -8.76 -3.95 -8.80
CA LEU A 29 -9.23 -2.56 -8.69
C LEU A 29 -8.18 -1.56 -9.19
N ALA A 30 -6.90 -1.75 -8.84
CA ALA A 30 -5.83 -0.90 -9.33
C ALA A 30 -5.75 -0.91 -10.87
N ARG A 31 -5.91 -2.06 -11.52
CA ARG A 31 -5.94 -2.15 -12.98
C ARG A 31 -7.18 -1.53 -13.61
N GLU A 32 -8.34 -1.67 -12.95
CA GLU A 32 -9.61 -1.14 -13.44
C GLU A 32 -9.68 0.39 -13.37
N PHE A 33 -9.13 0.97 -12.30
CA PHE A 33 -9.22 2.40 -12.02
C PHE A 33 -7.92 3.17 -12.26
N ASP A 34 -6.92 2.54 -12.89
CA ASP A 34 -5.56 3.09 -13.04
C ASP A 34 -4.97 3.56 -11.69
N GLY A 35 -5.24 2.77 -10.65
CA GLY A 35 -4.91 3.06 -9.27
C GLY A 35 -3.56 2.50 -8.83
N VAL A 36 -3.13 2.94 -7.65
CA VAL A 36 -1.89 2.51 -7.00
C VAL A 36 -2.22 1.66 -5.77
N VAL A 37 -1.58 0.49 -5.64
CA VAL A 37 -1.70 -0.36 -4.45
C VAL A 37 -0.74 0.14 -3.38
N ILE A 38 -1.25 0.51 -2.20
CA ILE A 38 -0.44 0.92 -1.04
C ILE A 38 -0.55 -0.15 0.03
N ASN A 39 0.58 -0.76 0.40
CA ASN A 39 0.63 -1.83 1.41
C ASN A 39 0.22 -1.35 2.81
N ALA A 40 -0.62 -2.14 3.48
CA ALA A 40 -1.05 -1.96 4.87
C ALA A 40 -0.70 -3.15 5.79
N ASP A 41 0.01 -4.16 5.29
CA ASP A 41 0.50 -5.29 6.08
C ASP A 41 1.83 -4.94 6.75
N SER A 42 1.89 -5.10 8.07
CA SER A 42 3.04 -4.71 8.90
C SER A 42 4.29 -5.57 8.70
N MET A 43 4.15 -6.76 8.12
CA MET A 43 5.27 -7.65 7.81
C MET A 43 5.80 -7.42 6.39
N GLN A 44 4.94 -7.05 5.44
CA GLN A 44 5.31 -6.86 4.04
C GLN A 44 6.11 -5.56 3.78
N VAL A 45 6.14 -4.64 4.74
CA VAL A 45 6.88 -3.37 4.65
C VAL A 45 8.41 -3.56 4.69
N TYR A 46 8.88 -4.68 5.24
CA TYR A 46 10.32 -4.99 5.37
C TYR A 46 10.87 -5.68 4.14
N ASP A 47 12.13 -5.39 3.79
CA ASP A 47 12.86 -5.90 2.62
C ASP A 47 13.14 -7.42 2.71
N ALA A 48 13.19 -7.95 3.92
CA ALA A 48 13.39 -9.37 4.22
C ALA A 48 12.13 -10.24 3.99
N LEU A 49 12.37 -11.54 3.80
CA LEU A 49 11.36 -12.61 3.79
C LEU A 49 10.17 -12.46 2.80
N PRO A 50 10.37 -12.02 1.53
CA PRO A 50 9.29 -11.82 0.56
C PRO A 50 8.29 -12.96 0.45
N ILE A 51 8.82 -14.18 0.45
CA ILE A 51 8.05 -15.41 0.26
C ILE A 51 7.19 -15.69 1.49
N LEU A 52 7.77 -15.57 2.69
CA LEU A 52 7.06 -15.90 3.94
C LEU A 52 5.98 -14.88 4.29
N THR A 53 6.18 -13.62 3.90
CA THR A 53 5.19 -12.57 4.13
C THR A 53 4.21 -12.42 2.96
N ALA A 54 4.26 -13.30 1.95
CA ALA A 54 3.41 -13.27 0.76
C ALA A 54 3.41 -11.89 0.04
N ARG A 55 4.58 -11.25 -0.11
CA ARG A 55 4.69 -10.03 -0.93
C ARG A 55 4.34 -10.33 -2.38
N PRO A 56 3.75 -9.37 -3.11
CA PRO A 56 3.48 -9.54 -4.53
C PRO A 56 4.78 -9.81 -5.29
N GLY A 57 4.75 -10.79 -6.19
CA GLY A 57 5.87 -11.13 -7.05
C GLY A 57 6.08 -10.10 -8.16
N ALA A 58 7.18 -10.22 -8.91
CA ALA A 58 7.50 -9.30 -10.00
C ALA A 58 6.40 -9.25 -11.08
N ALA A 59 5.75 -10.38 -11.37
CA ALA A 59 4.65 -10.44 -12.34
C ALA A 59 3.43 -9.64 -11.87
N GLU A 60 3.11 -9.66 -10.58
CA GLU A 60 1.98 -8.89 -10.02
C GLU A 60 2.34 -7.39 -9.94
N GLN A 61 3.57 -7.06 -9.55
CA GLN A 61 4.05 -5.67 -9.50
C GLN A 61 4.15 -5.02 -10.89
N ALA A 62 4.32 -5.80 -11.95
CA ALA A 62 4.32 -5.30 -13.32
C ALA A 62 2.90 -4.92 -13.82
N LEU A 63 1.84 -5.39 -13.15
CA LEU A 63 0.47 -5.17 -13.58
C LEU A 63 -0.15 -3.87 -13.06
N ALA A 64 0.37 -3.32 -11.94
CA ALA A 64 -0.02 -2.02 -11.40
C ALA A 64 1.06 -1.51 -10.43
N PRO A 65 1.17 -0.19 -10.17
CA PRO A 65 2.12 0.32 -9.19
C PRO A 65 1.82 -0.20 -7.77
N HIS A 66 2.87 -0.66 -7.08
CA HIS A 66 2.81 -1.10 -5.69
C HIS A 66 3.76 -0.26 -4.83
N ARG A 67 3.27 0.27 -3.70
CA ARG A 67 4.02 1.12 -2.77
C ARG A 67 4.07 0.48 -1.38
N LEU A 68 5.12 0.82 -0.63
CA LEU A 68 5.36 0.37 0.75
C LEU A 68 5.54 -1.15 0.94
N TYR A 69 5.99 -1.84 -0.10
CA TYR A 69 6.49 -3.21 -0.01
C TYR A 69 8.02 -3.19 0.07
N GLY A 70 8.59 -3.82 1.09
CA GLY A 70 10.05 -3.97 1.19
C GLY A 70 10.84 -2.68 1.31
N VAL A 71 10.23 -1.60 1.82
CA VAL A 71 10.83 -0.26 1.87
C VAL A 71 11.66 -0.01 3.14
N LEU A 72 11.59 -0.90 4.13
CA LEU A 72 12.33 -0.81 5.39
C LEU A 72 13.31 -1.97 5.53
N ALA A 73 14.46 -1.73 6.17
CA ALA A 73 15.38 -2.81 6.55
C ALA A 73 14.75 -3.66 7.67
N ALA A 74 15.12 -4.93 7.76
CA ALA A 74 14.56 -5.86 8.74
C ALA A 74 14.75 -5.45 10.22
N ASP A 75 15.75 -4.63 10.53
CA ASP A 75 16.05 -4.12 11.87
C ASP A 75 15.42 -2.75 12.18
N ASP A 76 14.77 -2.12 11.19
CA ASP A 76 14.05 -0.88 11.37
C ASP A 76 12.76 -1.08 12.16
N ARG A 77 12.46 -0.16 13.07
CA ARG A 77 11.16 -0.18 13.78
C ARG A 77 10.08 0.55 12.98
N CYS A 78 9.02 -0.16 12.60
CA CYS A 78 7.83 0.45 12.03
C CYS A 78 6.66 0.47 13.02
N SER A 79 6.32 1.65 13.54
CA SER A 79 5.10 1.86 14.32
C SER A 79 3.92 2.19 13.42
N ALA A 80 2.69 2.05 13.93
CA ALA A 80 1.50 2.46 13.21
C ALA A 80 1.53 3.95 12.79
N GLY A 81 2.09 4.82 13.65
CA GLY A 81 2.26 6.25 13.32
C GLY A 81 3.29 6.49 12.22
N ARG A 82 4.41 5.75 12.21
CA ARG A 82 5.40 5.81 11.12
C ARG A 82 4.79 5.33 9.80
N TRP A 83 4.12 4.18 9.82
CA TRP A 83 3.44 3.64 8.64
C TRP A 83 2.37 4.60 8.12
N GLN A 84 1.56 5.19 9.00
CA GLN A 84 0.53 6.16 8.62
C GLN A 84 1.12 7.38 7.91
N ALA A 85 2.26 7.90 8.39
CA ALA A 85 2.93 9.03 7.74
C ALA A 85 3.45 8.67 6.34
N MET A 86 4.02 7.47 6.19
CA MET A 86 4.47 6.93 4.90
C MET A 86 3.29 6.74 3.94
N ALA A 87 2.22 6.08 4.39
CA ALA A 87 1.02 5.84 3.59
C ALA A 87 0.35 7.15 3.16
N ALA A 88 0.27 8.14 4.05
CA ALA A 88 -0.28 9.45 3.71
C ALA A 88 0.57 10.18 2.64
N ALA A 89 1.88 10.01 2.64
CA ALA A 89 2.75 10.55 1.60
C ALA A 89 2.51 9.86 0.25
N GLU A 90 2.43 8.52 0.24
CA GLU A 90 2.14 7.74 -0.97
C GLU A 90 0.74 8.02 -1.54
N CYS A 91 -0.29 8.18 -0.70
CA CYS A 91 -1.62 8.59 -1.17
C CYS A 91 -1.57 9.96 -1.87
N ARG A 92 -0.86 10.93 -1.29
CA ARG A 92 -0.71 12.26 -1.91
C ARG A 92 0.05 12.20 -3.23
N ALA A 93 1.07 11.35 -3.34
CA ALA A 93 1.80 11.15 -4.58
C ALA A 93 0.91 10.50 -5.64
N ALA A 94 0.19 9.43 -5.29
CA ALA A 94 -0.69 8.71 -6.21
C ALA A 94 -1.86 9.56 -6.74
N TRP A 95 -2.32 10.57 -5.99
CA TRP A 95 -3.34 11.50 -6.48
C TRP A 95 -2.79 12.66 -7.34
N ALA A 96 -1.48 12.80 -7.42
CA ALA A 96 -0.82 13.84 -8.21
C ALA A 96 -0.31 13.31 -9.56
N ASP A 97 -0.21 11.99 -9.71
CA ASP A 97 0.06 11.27 -10.96
C ASP A 97 -1.18 11.33 -11.88
#